data_AF-A0A376VG19-F1
#
_entry.id   AF-A0A376VG19-F1
#
_cell.length_a   1.000
_cell.length_b   1.000
_cell.length_c   1.000
_cell.angle_alpha   90.00
_cell.angle_beta   90.00
_cell.angle_gamma   90.00
#
_symmetry.space_group_name_H-M   'P 1'
#
loop_
_entity.id
_entity.type
_entity.pdbx_description
1 polymer ?
#
loop_
_entity_poly.entity_id
_entity_poly.type
_entity_poly.pdbx_seq_one_letter_code
_entity_poly.pdbx_strand_id
1 'polypeptide(L)'
;MSTTWFVGADWLAEHIDDPEIQIIDARMASPGQEDRNVAQEYLNGHIPGAVFFDIEALSDHTSPLPHMLPRPETFAVAMRELGVNQDKHLIVYDEGNLFSAPRAWWMLRTFGVEKVSILGGGLAGWQRDDLLLEEGAVELPEGEFNAAFNPEAVVKVTDVLLASHENTAQIIDARPAARFNAEVDEPRPGLRRGHIPRCIERSVDGTGARRRTKNDR
;
A
#
# COMPACT_ATOMS: atom_id res chain seq x y z
N MET A 1 8.96 23.12 -1.22
CA MET A 1 7.55 22.84 -1.53
C MET A 1 7.16 21.62 -0.72
N SER A 2 6.16 21.73 0.16
CA SER A 2 5.67 20.60 0.95
C SER A 2 4.72 19.78 0.08
N THR A 3 5.24 18.81 -0.66
CA THR A 3 4.41 17.83 -1.36
C THR A 3 3.86 16.85 -0.32
N THR A 4 2.63 17.08 0.13
CA THR A 4 1.90 16.08 0.91
C THR A 4 1.42 14.99 -0.03
N TRP A 5 1.71 13.73 0.32
CA TRP A 5 1.18 12.55 -0.39
C TRP A 5 -0.22 12.16 0.13
N PHE A 6 -0.73 12.88 1.12
CA PHE A 6 -2.01 12.61 1.76
C PHE A 6 -3.05 13.66 1.40
N VAL A 7 -4.29 13.19 1.24
CA VAL A 7 -5.51 14.01 1.16
C VAL A 7 -6.39 13.77 2.38
N GLY A 8 -7.15 14.78 2.81
CA GLY A 8 -8.14 14.64 3.89
C GLY A 8 -9.44 14.00 3.40
N ALA A 9 -10.23 13.45 4.33
CA ALA A 9 -11.55 12.89 4.03
C ALA A 9 -12.55 13.97 3.62
N ASP A 10 -12.45 15.16 4.24
CA ASP A 10 -13.16 16.38 3.86
C ASP A 10 -12.91 16.75 2.39
N TRP A 11 -11.64 16.80 1.97
CA TRP A 11 -11.29 17.08 0.59
C TRP A 11 -11.82 16.01 -0.36
N LEU A 12 -11.68 14.73 -0.02
CA LEU A 12 -12.15 13.64 -0.88
C LEU A 12 -13.68 13.65 -1.01
N ALA A 13 -14.41 13.96 0.07
CA ALA A 13 -15.87 14.08 0.02
C ALA A 13 -16.33 15.24 -0.88
N GLU A 14 -15.61 16.37 -0.87
CA GLU A 14 -15.89 17.51 -1.76
C GLU A 14 -15.62 17.18 -3.24
N HIS A 15 -14.79 16.18 -3.53
CA HIS A 15 -14.39 15.78 -4.88
C HIS A 15 -14.84 14.36 -5.26
N ILE A 16 -15.83 13.80 -4.55
CA ILE A 16 -16.27 12.42 -4.76
C ILE A 16 -16.82 12.19 -6.17
N ASP A 17 -17.42 13.23 -6.76
CA ASP A 17 -17.99 13.21 -8.12
C ASP A 17 -17.03 13.82 -9.17
N ASP A 18 -15.78 14.13 -8.79
CA ASP A 18 -14.80 14.71 -9.73
C ASP A 18 -14.35 13.65 -10.74
N PRO A 19 -14.58 13.84 -12.05
CA PRO A 19 -14.21 12.87 -13.08
C PRO A 19 -12.70 12.63 -13.20
N GLU A 20 -11.87 13.56 -12.71
CA GLU A 20 -10.41 13.46 -12.72
C GLU A 20 -9.87 12.59 -11.57
N ILE A 21 -10.72 12.18 -10.63
CA ILE A 21 -10.35 11.36 -9.48
C ILE A 21 -10.86 9.94 -9.66
N GLN A 22 -10.08 8.98 -9.16
CA GLN A 22 -10.52 7.60 -9.05
C GLN A 22 -10.03 7.02 -7.72
N ILE A 23 -10.93 6.33 -7.03
CA ILE A 23 -10.70 5.88 -5.65
C ILE A 23 -10.37 4.39 -5.67
N ILE A 24 -9.38 4.01 -4.88
CA ILE A 24 -8.82 2.66 -4.86
C ILE A 24 -8.86 2.14 -3.41
N ASP A 25 -9.69 1.11 -3.18
CA ASP A 25 -9.68 0.36 -1.92
C ASP A 25 -8.55 -0.66 -1.96
N ALA A 26 -7.49 -0.42 -1.20
CA ALA A 26 -6.33 -1.30 -1.10
C ALA A 26 -6.28 -2.01 0.26
N ARG A 27 -7.42 -2.22 0.93
CA ARG A 27 -7.46 -2.98 2.18
C ARG A 27 -6.93 -4.39 1.96
N MET A 28 -6.22 -4.88 2.98
CA MET A 28 -5.61 -6.21 2.97
C MET A 28 -5.53 -6.75 4.40
N ALA A 29 -5.76 -8.05 4.55
CA ALA A 29 -5.59 -8.72 5.83
C ALA A 29 -4.11 -8.74 6.23
N SER A 30 -3.83 -8.50 7.50
CA SER A 30 -2.47 -8.66 8.03
C SER A 30 -2.06 -10.14 8.05
N PRO A 31 -0.75 -10.45 7.96
CA PRO A 31 -0.27 -11.82 8.13
C PRO A 31 -0.79 -12.46 9.42
N GLY A 32 -1.36 -13.66 9.33
CA GLY A 32 -2.01 -14.35 10.45
C GLY A 32 -3.50 -14.02 10.63
N GLN A 33 -4.08 -13.18 9.77
CA GLN A 33 -5.54 -12.96 9.68
C GLN A 33 -6.13 -13.53 8.38
N GLU A 34 -5.64 -14.70 7.97
CA GLU A 34 -6.04 -15.35 6.70
C GLU A 34 -7.54 -15.72 6.66
N ASP A 35 -8.20 -15.80 7.82
CA ASP A 35 -9.64 -16.05 7.93
C ASP A 35 -10.51 -14.85 7.49
N ARG A 36 -9.92 -13.66 7.29
CA ARG A 36 -10.66 -12.47 6.86
C ARG A 36 -10.90 -12.49 5.36
N ASN A 37 -12.15 -12.27 4.97
CA ASN A 37 -12.53 -12.07 3.57
C ASN A 37 -12.64 -10.58 3.26
N VAL A 38 -11.49 -9.96 2.92
CA VAL A 38 -11.42 -8.52 2.66
C VAL A 38 -12.26 -8.10 1.45
N ALA A 39 -12.36 -8.96 0.42
CA ALA A 39 -13.23 -8.71 -0.73
C ALA A 39 -14.70 -8.61 -0.30
N GLN A 40 -15.15 -9.47 0.61
CA GLN A 40 -16.50 -9.37 1.16
C GLN A 40 -16.68 -8.13 2.04
N GLU A 41 -15.66 -7.73 2.81
CA GLU A 41 -15.70 -6.49 3.58
C GLU A 41 -15.80 -5.24 2.69
N TYR A 42 -15.17 -5.26 1.51
CA TYR A 42 -15.36 -4.24 0.47
C TYR A 42 -16.81 -4.22 -0.03
N LEU A 43 -17.36 -5.38 -0.41
CA LEU A 43 -18.75 -5.46 -0.87
C LEU A 43 -19.76 -5.00 0.18
N ASN A 44 -19.46 -5.19 1.47
CA ASN A 44 -20.33 -4.77 2.57
C ASN A 44 -20.22 -3.27 2.89
N GLY A 45 -19.23 -2.56 2.34
CA GLY A 45 -19.00 -1.15 2.64
C GLY A 45 -17.64 -0.66 2.17
N HIS A 46 -17.65 0.30 1.24
CA HIS A 46 -16.46 0.97 0.70
C HIS A 46 -16.78 2.46 0.42
N ILE A 47 -15.76 3.27 0.18
CA ILE A 47 -15.95 4.66 -0.25
C ILE A 47 -16.63 4.67 -1.63
N PRO A 48 -17.66 5.52 -1.87
CA PRO A 48 -18.39 5.53 -3.13
C PRO A 48 -17.50 5.61 -4.36
N GLY A 49 -17.75 4.76 -5.36
CA GLY A 49 -16.99 4.68 -6.60
C GLY A 49 -15.60 4.05 -6.47
N ALA A 50 -15.22 3.57 -5.28
CA ALA A 50 -13.93 2.92 -5.09
C ALA A 50 -13.91 1.53 -5.72
N VAL A 51 -12.84 1.21 -6.45
CA VAL A 51 -12.60 -0.15 -6.96
C VAL A 51 -11.66 -0.93 -6.03
N PHE A 52 -11.87 -2.24 -5.93
CA PHE A 52 -11.10 -3.11 -5.05
C PHE A 52 -9.76 -3.53 -5.66
N PHE A 53 -8.66 -3.05 -5.07
CA PHE A 53 -7.30 -3.36 -5.44
C PHE A 53 -6.75 -4.48 -4.56
N ASP A 54 -6.98 -5.72 -4.99
CA ASP A 54 -6.50 -6.89 -4.28
C ASP A 54 -4.98 -7.07 -4.47
N ILE A 55 -4.20 -6.60 -3.51
CA ILE A 55 -2.74 -6.72 -3.52
C ILE A 55 -2.30 -8.19 -3.60
N GLU A 56 -3.05 -9.13 -3.02
CA GLU A 56 -2.70 -10.54 -3.10
C GLU A 56 -2.87 -11.06 -4.52
N ALA A 57 -4.01 -10.80 -5.16
CA ALA A 57 -4.25 -11.21 -6.54
C ALA A 57 -3.33 -10.49 -7.54
N LEU A 58 -2.88 -9.28 -7.23
CA LEU A 58 -1.96 -8.48 -8.04
C LEU A 58 -0.48 -8.83 -7.81
N SER A 59 -0.17 -9.85 -7.01
CA SER A 59 1.20 -10.27 -6.74
C SER A 59 1.70 -11.34 -7.73
N ASP A 60 3.02 -11.42 -7.93
CA ASP A 60 3.62 -12.48 -8.74
C ASP A 60 3.64 -13.82 -7.98
N HIS A 61 2.69 -14.69 -8.32
CA HIS A 61 2.56 -16.04 -7.76
C HIS A 61 3.54 -17.07 -8.35
N THR A 62 4.37 -16.71 -9.34
CA THR A 62 5.43 -17.60 -9.83
C THR A 62 6.64 -17.64 -8.90
N SER A 63 6.79 -16.61 -8.07
CA SER A 63 7.81 -16.54 -7.04
C SER A 63 7.41 -17.34 -5.79
N PRO A 64 8.34 -18.05 -5.14
CA PRO A 64 8.09 -18.62 -3.81
C PRO A 64 8.01 -17.55 -2.71
N LEU A 65 8.35 -16.29 -3.03
CA LEU A 65 8.29 -15.18 -2.10
C LEU A 65 6.92 -14.48 -2.19
N PRO A 66 6.37 -14.05 -1.05
CA PRO A 66 5.08 -13.37 -0.99
C PRO A 66 5.15 -11.92 -1.49
N HIS A 67 4.03 -11.42 -2.01
CA HIS A 67 3.83 -10.03 -2.47
C HIS A 67 4.90 -9.50 -3.43
N MET A 68 5.40 -10.37 -4.29
CA MET A 68 6.34 -9.97 -5.32
C MET A 68 5.65 -9.09 -6.34
N LEU A 69 6.37 -8.10 -6.85
CA LEU A 69 5.83 -7.20 -7.86
C LEU A 69 5.49 -8.01 -9.13
N PRO A 70 4.29 -7.87 -9.70
CA PRO A 70 3.91 -8.57 -10.92
C PRO A 70 4.71 -8.07 -12.13
N ARG A 71 4.60 -8.79 -13.25
CA ARG A 71 5.09 -8.28 -14.53
C ARG A 71 4.28 -7.04 -14.96
N PRO A 72 4.91 -6.04 -15.60
CA PRO A 72 4.21 -4.82 -16.03
C PRO A 72 2.98 -5.11 -16.89
N GLU A 73 3.07 -6.09 -17.79
CA GLU A 73 1.96 -6.46 -18.68
C GLU A 73 0.79 -7.07 -17.90
N THR A 74 1.08 -7.92 -16.91
CA THR A 74 0.06 -8.53 -16.04
C THR A 74 -0.63 -7.47 -15.19
N PHE A 75 0.16 -6.53 -14.64
CA PHE A 75 -0.40 -5.40 -13.88
C PHE A 75 -1.28 -4.51 -14.76
N ALA A 76 -0.83 -4.19 -15.98
CA ALA A 76 -1.61 -3.38 -16.91
C ALA A 76 -2.94 -4.02 -17.27
N VAL A 77 -2.98 -5.33 -17.54
CA VAL A 77 -4.23 -6.07 -17.79
C VAL A 77 -5.17 -5.95 -16.60
N ALA A 78 -4.68 -6.25 -15.39
CA ALA A 78 -5.51 -6.21 -14.19
C ALA A 78 -6.06 -4.80 -13.90
N MET A 79 -5.25 -3.74 -14.12
CA MET A 79 -5.71 -2.36 -13.95
C MET A 79 -6.77 -1.96 -14.98
N ARG A 80 -6.64 -2.40 -16.23
CA ARG A 80 -7.64 -2.16 -17.27
C ARG A 80 -8.96 -2.88 -16.95
N GLU A 81 -8.90 -4.14 -16.54
CA GLU A 81 -10.07 -4.92 -16.12
C GLU A 81 -10.77 -4.30 -14.89
N LEU A 82 -10.00 -3.72 -13.97
CA LEU A 82 -10.53 -3.00 -12.80
C LEU A 82 -11.10 -1.61 -13.17
N GLY A 83 -10.97 -1.18 -14.43
CA GLY A 83 -11.43 0.14 -14.89
C GLY A 83 -10.55 1.31 -14.44
N VAL A 84 -9.30 1.05 -14.04
CA VAL A 84 -8.36 2.08 -13.56
C VAL A 84 -7.76 2.84 -14.73
N ASN A 85 -7.84 4.17 -14.66
CA ASN A 85 -7.26 5.06 -15.65
C ASN A 85 -5.97 5.67 -15.10
N GLN A 86 -4.87 5.50 -15.84
CA GLN A 86 -3.52 5.90 -15.40
C GLN A 86 -3.29 7.42 -15.37
N ASP A 87 -4.07 8.20 -16.14
CA ASP A 87 -3.96 9.65 -16.27
C ASP A 87 -4.69 10.43 -15.16
N LYS A 88 -5.64 9.77 -14.49
CA LYS A 88 -6.40 10.30 -13.36
C LYS A 88 -5.57 10.44 -12.09
N HIS A 89 -6.08 11.24 -11.15
CA HIS A 89 -5.57 11.29 -9.79
C HIS A 89 -6.13 10.13 -8.97
N LEU A 90 -5.29 9.13 -8.71
CA LEU A 90 -5.67 7.97 -7.93
C LEU A 90 -5.55 8.24 -6.43
N ILE A 91 -6.65 8.03 -5.70
CA ILE A 91 -6.71 8.17 -4.24
C ILE A 91 -6.83 6.78 -3.62
N VAL A 92 -5.77 6.36 -2.94
CA VAL A 92 -5.66 5.03 -2.34
C VAL A 92 -6.02 5.10 -0.86
N TYR A 93 -6.78 4.13 -0.36
CA TYR A 93 -7.02 3.99 1.07
C TYR A 93 -6.93 2.53 1.52
N ASP A 94 -6.73 2.35 2.82
CA ASP A 94 -6.89 1.06 3.51
C ASP A 94 -7.80 1.25 4.72
N GLU A 95 -7.77 0.33 5.68
CA GLU A 95 -8.62 0.37 6.87
C GLU A 95 -8.43 1.64 7.71
N GLY A 96 -7.31 2.34 7.54
CA GLY A 96 -6.88 3.46 8.38
C GLY A 96 -5.69 3.14 9.27
N ASN A 97 -5.12 1.95 9.11
CA ASN A 97 -3.90 1.50 9.79
C ASN A 97 -2.63 1.80 8.97
N LEU A 98 -2.76 2.34 7.74
CA LEU A 98 -1.65 2.64 6.84
C LEU A 98 -0.78 1.40 6.53
N PHE A 99 -1.39 0.21 6.60
CA PHE A 99 -0.73 -1.06 6.41
C PHE A 99 -0.47 -1.36 4.93
N SER A 100 -1.50 -1.23 4.10
CA SER A 100 -1.50 -1.71 2.71
C SER A 100 -1.66 -0.59 1.69
N ALA A 101 -2.25 0.55 2.06
CA ALA A 101 -2.37 1.70 1.16
C ALA A 101 -1.01 2.21 0.64
N PRO A 102 0.06 2.30 1.46
CA PRO A 102 1.38 2.69 0.95
C PRO A 102 1.94 1.71 -0.10
N ARG A 103 1.62 0.41 0.02
CA ARG A 103 2.04 -0.60 -0.95
C ARG A 103 1.35 -0.39 -2.29
N ALA A 104 0.03 -0.22 -2.30
CA ALA A 104 -0.72 0.08 -3.52
C ALA A 104 -0.29 1.41 -4.15
N TRP A 105 -0.13 2.46 -3.34
CA TRP A 105 0.43 3.75 -3.79
C TRP A 105 1.79 3.57 -4.48
N TRP A 106 2.69 2.82 -3.86
CA TRP A 106 4.02 2.58 -4.41
C TRP A 106 3.97 1.75 -5.70
N MET A 107 3.11 0.73 -5.78
CA MET A 107 2.92 -0.08 -7.00
C MET A 107 2.43 0.77 -8.17
N LEU A 108 1.37 1.57 -7.96
CA LEU A 108 0.80 2.45 -9.00
C LEU A 108 1.85 3.41 -9.55
N ARG A 109 2.63 4.07 -8.68
CA ARG A 109 3.71 4.96 -9.11
C ARG A 109 4.87 4.23 -9.78
N THR A 110 5.21 3.04 -9.29
CA THR A 110 6.25 2.18 -9.88
C THR A 110 5.88 1.73 -11.29
N PHE A 111 4.59 1.62 -11.58
CA PHE A 111 4.05 1.31 -12.92
C PHE A 111 3.63 2.55 -13.72
N GLY A 112 4.05 3.75 -13.30
CA GLY A 112 3.98 4.94 -14.13
C GLY A 112 2.72 5.79 -13.95
N VAL A 113 1.94 5.61 -12.88
CA VAL A 113 0.91 6.59 -12.51
C VAL A 113 1.59 7.81 -11.87
N GLU A 114 1.35 9.00 -12.44
CA GLU A 114 2.00 10.23 -11.99
C GLU A 114 1.37 10.78 -10.70
N LYS A 115 0.03 10.78 -10.64
CA LYS A 115 -0.77 11.40 -9.57
C LYS A 115 -1.39 10.33 -8.69
N VAL A 116 -0.72 10.00 -7.59
CA VAL A 116 -1.25 9.06 -6.59
C VAL A 116 -1.13 9.67 -5.19
N SER A 117 -2.23 9.69 -4.46
CA SER A 117 -2.28 10.13 -3.06
C SER A 117 -2.93 9.07 -2.18
N ILE A 118 -2.71 9.19 -0.87
CA ILE A 118 -3.29 8.30 0.14
C ILE A 118 -4.33 9.08 0.94
N LEU A 119 -5.49 8.48 1.20
CA LEU A 119 -6.49 9.06 2.11
C LEU A 119 -5.96 9.02 3.55
N GLY A 120 -5.81 10.19 4.16
CA GLY A 120 -5.39 10.33 5.55
C GLY A 120 -6.40 9.69 6.50
N GLY A 121 -5.95 8.72 7.30
CA GLY A 121 -6.81 7.99 8.24
C GLY A 121 -7.65 6.86 7.62
N GLY A 122 -7.57 6.64 6.31
CA GLY A 122 -8.24 5.56 5.60
C GLY A 122 -9.75 5.47 5.83
N LEU A 123 -10.31 4.26 5.72
CA LEU A 123 -11.73 4.00 5.89
C LEU A 123 -12.22 4.33 7.31
N ALA A 124 -11.43 4.03 8.34
CA ALA A 124 -11.76 4.40 9.72
C ALA A 124 -11.81 5.92 9.92
N GLY A 125 -11.04 6.70 9.14
CA GLY A 125 -11.13 8.15 9.07
C GLY A 125 -12.45 8.60 8.45
N TRP A 126 -12.76 8.07 7.26
CA TRP A 126 -14.01 8.34 6.54
C TRP A 126 -15.25 8.08 7.39
N GLN A 127 -15.31 6.92 8.06
CA GLN A 127 -16.42 6.55 8.95
C GLN A 127 -16.51 7.45 10.20
N ARG A 128 -15.37 7.93 10.72
CA ARG A 128 -15.35 8.83 11.89
C ARG A 128 -15.93 10.20 11.57
N ASP A 129 -15.83 10.62 10.32
CA ASP A 129 -16.40 11.87 9.82
C ASP A 129 -17.87 11.70 9.38
N ASP A 130 -18.49 10.56 9.73
CA ASP A 130 -19.90 10.20 9.44
C ASP A 130 -20.26 10.26 7.94
N LEU A 131 -19.27 10.02 7.07
CA LEU A 131 -19.45 10.00 5.62
C LEU A 131 -20.03 8.65 5.15
N LEU A 132 -20.90 8.72 4.14
CA LEU A 132 -21.62 7.55 3.63
C LEU A 132 -20.68 6.56 2.93
N LEU A 133 -21.02 5.27 3.03
CA LEU A 133 -20.39 4.18 2.29
C LEU A 133 -21.32 3.70 1.19
N GLU A 134 -20.72 3.12 0.17
CA GLU A 134 -21.38 2.35 -0.88
C GLU A 134 -21.25 0.84 -0.59
N GLU A 135 -22.26 0.08 -0.99
CA GLU A 135 -22.30 -1.38 -0.89
C GLU A 135 -22.38 -1.99 -2.29
N GLY A 136 -21.88 -3.21 -2.45
CA GLY A 136 -21.88 -3.94 -3.72
C GLY A 136 -20.55 -3.84 -4.48
N ALA A 137 -20.55 -4.33 -5.71
CA ALA A 137 -19.39 -4.24 -6.60
C ALA A 137 -19.53 -3.00 -7.49
N VAL A 138 -18.45 -2.22 -7.59
CA VAL A 138 -18.32 -1.14 -8.56
C VAL A 138 -17.85 -1.74 -9.90
N GLU A 139 -18.69 -1.61 -10.91
CA GLU A 139 -18.41 -2.06 -12.28
C GLU A 139 -18.12 -0.83 -13.15
N LEU A 140 -16.87 -0.67 -13.56
CA LEU A 140 -16.44 0.39 -14.46
C LEU A 140 -16.14 -0.18 -15.86
N PRO A 141 -16.28 0.61 -16.93
CA PRO A 141 -15.73 0.23 -18.22
C PRO A 141 -14.23 -0.03 -18.13
N GLU A 142 -13.69 -0.78 -19.10
CA GLU A 142 -12.24 -1.01 -19.20
C GLU A 142 -11.49 0.33 -19.20
N GLY A 143 -10.52 0.45 -18.28
CA GLY A 143 -9.75 1.66 -18.10
C GLY A 143 -8.60 1.80 -19.10
N GLU A 144 -8.06 3.00 -19.22
CA GLU A 144 -6.83 3.24 -19.98
C GLU A 144 -5.61 3.10 -19.07
N PHE A 145 -4.92 1.96 -19.17
CA PHE A 145 -3.71 1.69 -18.37
C PHE A 145 -2.60 1.03 -19.19
N ASN A 146 -1.47 1.74 -19.28
CA ASN A 146 -0.24 1.30 -19.94
C ASN A 146 0.93 1.35 -18.94
N ALA A 147 1.19 0.21 -18.28
CA ALA A 147 2.21 0.14 -17.24
C ALA A 147 3.61 0.53 -17.77
N ALA A 148 4.17 1.59 -17.22
CA ALA A 148 5.54 2.02 -17.45
C ALA A 148 6.36 1.72 -16.19
N PHE A 149 7.05 0.59 -16.18
CA PHE A 149 7.81 0.16 -15.01
C PHE A 149 9.04 1.04 -14.80
N ASN A 150 9.19 1.60 -13.60
CA ASN A 150 10.38 2.30 -13.14
C ASN A 150 11.31 1.33 -12.37
N PRO A 151 12.43 0.88 -12.97
CA PRO A 151 13.33 -0.08 -12.33
C PRO A 151 14.04 0.50 -11.09
N GLU A 152 14.18 1.82 -10.99
CA GLU A 152 14.87 2.48 -9.86
C GLU A 152 14.06 2.39 -8.56
N ALA A 153 12.77 2.05 -8.63
CA ALA A 153 11.92 1.86 -7.46
C ALA A 153 12.22 0.55 -6.71
N VAL A 154 12.91 -0.41 -7.34
CA VAL A 154 13.15 -1.75 -6.79
C VAL A 154 14.65 -2.07 -6.79
N VAL A 155 15.13 -2.64 -5.68
CA VAL A 155 16.51 -3.13 -5.56
C VAL A 155 16.55 -4.65 -5.67
N LYS A 156 17.57 -5.20 -6.33
CA LYS A 156 17.76 -6.64 -6.44
C LYS A 156 18.54 -7.18 -5.26
N VAL A 157 18.48 -8.49 -5.05
CA VAL A 157 19.23 -9.20 -3.99
C VAL A 157 20.74 -8.92 -4.10
N THR A 158 21.28 -8.85 -5.32
CA THR A 158 22.70 -8.53 -5.55
C THR A 158 23.06 -7.13 -5.07
N ASP A 159 22.17 -6.17 -5.25
CA ASP A 159 22.40 -4.77 -4.87
C ASP A 159 22.35 -4.63 -3.34
N VAL A 160 21.39 -5.30 -2.71
CA VAL A 160 21.27 -5.37 -1.24
C VAL A 160 22.49 -6.05 -0.61
N LEU A 161 22.98 -7.14 -1.21
CA LEU A 161 24.17 -7.84 -0.74
C LEU A 161 25.41 -6.92 -0.78
N LEU A 162 25.61 -6.22 -1.90
CA LEU A 162 26.72 -5.28 -2.06
C LEU A 162 26.61 -4.11 -1.08
N ALA A 163 25.43 -3.52 -0.93
CA ALA A 163 25.18 -2.41 -0.02
C ALA A 163 25.43 -2.80 1.44
N SER A 164 24.99 -3.99 1.85
CA SER A 164 25.23 -4.53 3.19
C SER A 164 26.72 -4.77 3.45
N HIS A 165 27.45 -5.32 2.48
CA HIS A 165 28.88 -5.63 2.60
C HIS A 165 29.76 -4.38 2.63
N GLU A 166 29.57 -3.47 1.67
CA GLU A 166 30.39 -2.28 1.48
C GLU A 166 29.90 -1.06 2.28
N ASN A 167 28.72 -1.15 2.91
CA ASN A 167 28.09 -0.06 3.66
C ASN A 167 27.89 1.21 2.81
N THR A 168 27.51 1.03 1.55
CA THR A 168 27.27 2.13 0.60
C THR A 168 25.87 2.72 0.70
N ALA A 169 24.93 2.01 1.33
CA ALA A 169 23.57 2.47 1.57
C ALA A 169 23.04 1.98 2.92
N GLN A 170 22.12 2.75 3.51
CA GLN A 170 21.39 2.33 4.70
C GLN A 170 20.23 1.41 4.29
N ILE A 171 20.18 0.23 4.90
CA ILE A 171 19.07 -0.71 4.73
C ILE A 171 18.16 -0.55 5.94
N ILE A 172 16.87 -0.34 5.69
CA ILE A 172 15.87 -0.14 6.74
C ILE A 172 14.89 -1.32 6.71
N ASP A 173 14.66 -1.93 7.88
CA ASP A 173 13.66 -2.97 8.05
C ASP A 173 12.40 -2.37 8.69
N ALA A 174 11.27 -2.53 7.99
CA ALA A 174 9.98 -2.01 8.41
C ALA A 174 9.23 -2.97 9.38
N ARG A 175 9.75 -4.18 9.62
CA ARG A 175 9.12 -5.16 10.52
C ARG A 175 9.18 -4.68 11.98
N PRO A 176 8.23 -5.12 12.82
CA PRO A 176 8.29 -4.88 14.26
C PRO A 176 9.60 -5.40 14.89
N ALA A 177 10.09 -4.69 15.92
CA ALA A 177 11.36 -4.97 16.58
C ALA A 177 11.51 -6.43 17.04
N ALA A 178 10.44 -7.06 17.54
CA ALA A 178 10.46 -8.46 17.96
C ALA A 178 10.83 -9.42 16.81
N ARG A 179 10.36 -9.16 15.58
CA ARG A 179 10.72 -9.94 14.38
C ARG A 179 12.14 -9.64 13.92
N PHE A 180 12.53 -8.37 13.92
CA PHE A 180 13.88 -7.93 13.57
C PHE A 180 14.95 -8.56 14.49
N ASN A 181 14.67 -8.64 15.79
CA ASN A 181 15.54 -9.19 16.82
C ASN A 181 15.43 -10.73 16.97
N ALA A 182 14.66 -11.41 16.12
CA ALA A 182 14.46 -12.87 16.17
C ALA A 182 13.78 -13.40 17.46
N GLU A 183 13.06 -12.54 18.18
CA GLU A 183 12.37 -12.87 19.43
C GLU A 183 11.08 -13.66 19.19
N VAL A 184 10.45 -13.47 18.03
CA VAL A 184 9.27 -14.20 17.58
C VAL A 184 9.54 -14.90 16.25
N ASP A 185 8.75 -15.93 15.96
CA ASP A 185 8.77 -16.57 14.64
C ASP A 185 8.21 -15.62 13.57
N GLU A 186 8.73 -15.77 12.36
CA GLU A 186 8.13 -15.15 11.20
C GLU A 186 6.74 -15.76 10.97
N PRO A 187 5.72 -14.95 10.64
CA PRO A 187 4.35 -15.45 10.46
C PRO A 187 4.22 -16.49 9.35
N ARG A 188 5.22 -16.57 8.45
CA ARG A 188 5.25 -17.51 7.33
C ARG A 188 6.24 -18.65 7.61
N PRO A 189 5.81 -19.92 7.47
CA PRO A 189 6.67 -21.09 7.66
C PRO A 189 7.90 -21.06 6.74
N GLY A 190 9.05 -21.47 7.26
CA GLY A 190 10.29 -21.66 6.47
C GLY A 190 11.19 -20.42 6.32
N LEU A 191 10.77 -19.26 6.81
CA LEU A 191 11.63 -18.06 6.85
C LEU A 191 12.62 -18.12 8.03
N ARG A 192 13.84 -17.65 7.79
CA ARG A 192 14.83 -17.49 8.86
C ARG A 192 14.48 -16.29 9.72
N ARG A 193 14.71 -16.41 11.03
CA ARG A 193 14.64 -15.28 11.96
C ARG A 193 15.82 -14.32 11.75
N GLY A 194 15.65 -13.09 12.24
CA GLY A 194 16.69 -12.05 12.22
C GLY A 194 16.54 -11.09 11.06
N HIS A 195 17.62 -10.40 10.72
CA HIS A 195 17.65 -9.31 9.75
C HIS A 195 18.89 -9.34 8.87
N ILE A 196 18.86 -8.58 7.77
CA ILE A 196 20.02 -8.38 6.89
C ILE A 196 21.13 -7.71 7.70
N PRO A 197 22.40 -8.17 7.64
CA PRO A 197 23.49 -7.54 8.37
C PRO A 197 23.55 -6.03 8.15
N ARG A 198 23.76 -5.28 9.25
CA ARG A 198 23.82 -3.80 9.28
C ARG A 198 22.52 -3.08 8.90
N CYS A 199 21.40 -3.79 8.82
CA CYS A 199 20.09 -3.17 8.69
C CYS A 199 19.70 -2.40 9.96
N ILE A 200 18.91 -1.34 9.80
CA ILE A 200 18.39 -0.51 10.89
C ILE A 200 16.89 -0.77 11.00
N GLU A 201 16.42 -1.08 12.21
CA GLU A 201 14.98 -1.23 12.48
C GLU A 201 14.27 0.13 12.48
N ARG A 202 13.18 0.22 11.73
CA ARG A 202 12.19 1.30 11.79
C ARG A 202 10.80 0.72 11.53
N SER A 203 10.18 0.18 12.57
CA SER A 203 8.80 -0.30 12.51
C SER A 203 7.82 0.78 12.01
N VAL A 204 6.89 0.36 11.15
CA VAL A 204 5.78 1.19 10.62
C VAL A 204 4.91 1.73 11.74
N ASP A 205 4.68 0.96 12.80
CA ASP A 205 3.88 1.33 13.98
C ASP A 205 4.45 2.57 14.71
N GLY A 206 5.75 2.84 14.56
CA GLY A 206 6.45 3.96 15.19
C GLY A 206 6.42 5.27 14.40
N THR A 207 5.80 5.30 13.22
CA THR A 207 5.73 6.50 12.36
C THR A 207 4.54 7.42 12.66
N GLY A 208 3.59 6.97 13.48
CA GLY A 208 2.53 7.80 14.06
C GLY A 208 3.08 8.72 15.15
N ALA A 209 3.21 10.01 14.82
CA ALA A 209 3.43 11.14 15.72
C ALA A 209 4.25 10.84 17.00
N ARG A 210 5.58 11.05 16.95
CA ARG A 210 6.34 11.30 18.18
C ARG A 210 5.75 12.53 18.87
N ARG A 211 4.91 12.31 19.90
CA ARG A 211 4.60 13.34 20.90
C ARG A 211 5.94 13.84 21.43
N ARG A 212 6.29 15.09 21.09
CA ARG A 212 7.32 15.84 21.82
C ARG A 212 6.86 15.89 23.27
N THR A 213 7.44 15.06 24.12
CA THR A 213 7.39 15.27 25.57
C THR A 213 8.18 16.54 25.85
N LYS A 214 7.45 17.64 26.04
CA LYS A 214 7.97 18.82 26.73
C LYS A 214 8.20 18.41 28.18
N ASN A 215 9.44 18.10 28.53
CA ASN A 215 9.92 18.28 29.89
C ASN A 215 11.44 18.36 29.84
N ASP A 216 11.95 19.58 29.80
CA ASP A 216 13.18 19.96 30.49
C ASP A 216 12.93 21.35 31.07
N ARG A 217 12.92 21.41 32.40
CA ARG A 217 13.13 22.62 33.19
C ARG A 217 14.60 22.72 33.52
#